data_AF-A0A7Y3JN15-F1
#
_entry.id   AF-A0A7Y3JN15-F1
#
_cell.length_a   1.000
_cell.length_b   1.000
_cell.length_c   1.000
_cell.angle_alpha   90.00
_cell.angle_beta   90.00
_cell.angle_gamma   90.00
#
_symmetry.space_group_name_H-M   'P 1'
#
loop_
_entity.id
_entity.type
_entity.pdbx_description
1 polymer ?
#
loop_
_entity_poly.entity_id
_entity_poly.type
_entity_poly.pdbx_seq_one_letter_code
_entity_poly.pdbx_strand_id
1 'polypeptide(L)'
;SGPRRAYAGAARDYVLGVRMMDGKGGVLNFGGQVMKNVAGYDVSRLLAGSLGTLGLLLDVSLKVLPLPAEELTLRFERNESDAIAAMNHWAMLPLSLSATCYHDGVLTVRLSGAPAAVRSVRQKLGGDIVEHAQDFWRGVREQQHAFFQDGASLWRLALPSTAPAVPGRQMIEWGGAVRWLVSDVSAASLRERVAALGGKATLFRSVEASPEANWEPFHPLSPAVLQVHQRLKRSFDPHSIFNPGRMYPEL
;
A
#
# COMPACT_ATOMS: atom_id res chain seq x y z
N SER A 1 -1.66 3.70 -0.93
CA SER A 1 -0.24 4.11 -0.90
C SER A 1 0.44 3.63 -2.16
N GLY A 2 1.26 4.47 -2.80
CA GLY A 2 1.97 4.13 -4.04
C GLY A 2 3.40 3.60 -3.86
N PRO A 3 4.23 3.61 -4.92
CA PRO A 3 5.57 3.00 -4.95
C PRO A 3 6.53 3.48 -3.85
N ARG A 4 6.38 4.73 -3.38
CA ARG A 4 7.27 5.33 -2.37
C ARG A 4 7.07 4.80 -0.95
N ARG A 5 5.97 4.10 -0.67
CA ARG A 5 5.59 3.72 0.71
C ARG A 5 6.69 2.96 1.44
N ALA A 6 7.38 2.04 0.76
CA ALA A 6 8.43 1.23 1.37
C ALA A 6 9.59 2.05 1.93
N TYR A 7 9.83 3.25 1.38
CA TYR A 7 10.99 4.08 1.69
C TYR A 7 10.64 5.33 2.49
N ALA A 8 9.42 5.86 2.31
CA ALA A 8 8.99 7.11 2.96
C ALA A 8 7.81 6.92 3.95
N GLY A 9 7.31 5.70 4.13
CA GLY A 9 6.17 5.41 4.99
C GLY A 9 4.81 5.51 4.29
N ALA A 10 3.76 5.07 4.98
CA ALA A 10 2.37 5.13 4.54
C ALA A 10 1.68 6.42 4.98
N ALA A 11 0.52 6.73 4.39
CA ALA A 11 -0.25 7.94 4.74
C ALA A 11 -0.48 8.11 6.25
N ARG A 12 -0.76 7.01 6.98
CA ARG A 12 -0.92 7.02 8.44
C ARG A 12 0.31 7.55 9.19
N ASP A 13 1.52 7.31 8.66
CA ASP A 13 2.77 7.72 9.31
C ASP A 13 3.00 9.24 9.20
N TYR A 14 2.19 9.92 8.38
CA TYR A 14 2.17 11.37 8.19
C TYR A 14 1.06 12.05 8.98
N VAL A 15 0.09 11.30 9.52
CA VAL A 15 -0.97 11.86 10.36
C VAL A 15 -0.39 12.22 11.73
N LEU A 16 -0.52 13.50 12.10
CA LEU A 16 -0.13 14.04 13.40
C LEU A 16 -1.32 14.16 14.35
N GLY A 17 -2.49 14.48 13.80
CA GLY A 17 -3.72 14.59 14.54
C GLY A 17 -4.95 14.63 13.64
N VAL A 18 -6.09 14.32 14.23
CA VAL A 18 -7.39 14.26 13.55
C VAL A 18 -8.46 14.85 14.46
N ARG A 19 -9.34 15.66 13.87
CA ARG A 19 -10.64 16.01 14.44
C ARG A 19 -11.70 15.20 13.69
N MET A 20 -12.58 14.53 14.42
CA MET A 20 -13.61 13.66 13.84
C MET A 20 -14.91 13.74 14.61
N MET A 21 -16.00 13.31 13.97
CA MET A 21 -17.28 13.09 14.62
C MET A 21 -17.55 11.59 14.77
N ASP A 22 -17.96 11.18 15.97
CA ASP A 22 -18.35 9.81 16.29
C ASP A 22 -19.83 9.53 15.97
N GLY A 23 -20.28 8.28 16.12
CA GLY A 23 -21.65 7.86 15.80
C GLY A 23 -22.71 8.40 16.78
N LYS A 24 -22.30 9.12 17.83
CA LYS A 24 -23.19 9.85 18.73
C LYS A 24 -23.28 11.33 18.39
N GLY A 25 -22.57 11.79 17.36
CA GLY A 25 -22.47 13.20 16.98
C GLY A 25 -21.44 14.01 17.79
N GLY A 26 -20.65 13.35 18.64
CA GLY A 26 -19.62 13.99 19.44
C GLY A 26 -18.37 14.31 18.61
N VAL A 27 -17.84 15.53 18.75
CA VAL A 27 -16.58 15.92 18.11
C VAL A 27 -15.40 15.52 19.00
N LEU A 28 -14.56 14.63 18.49
CA LEU A 28 -13.38 14.09 19.15
C LEU A 28 -12.11 14.64 18.52
N ASN A 29 -11.09 14.89 19.33
CA ASN A 29 -9.77 15.35 18.89
C ASN A 29 -8.72 14.32 19.33
N PHE A 30 -7.92 13.84 18.38
CA PHE A 30 -6.86 12.87 18.62
C PHE A 30 -5.53 13.38 18.07
N GLY A 31 -4.44 13.17 18.83
CA GLY A 31 -3.12 13.67 18.48
C GLY A 31 -3.01 15.19 18.59
N GLY A 32 -2.18 15.80 17.75
CA GLY A 32 -1.96 17.24 17.75
C GLY A 32 -0.84 17.63 16.79
N GLN A 33 -0.59 18.92 16.62
CA GLN A 33 0.46 19.41 15.71
C GLN A 33 1.89 19.20 16.24
N VAL A 34 2.04 18.78 17.50
CA VAL A 34 3.33 18.52 18.13
C VAL A 34 3.77 17.06 17.93
N MET A 35 5.05 16.86 17.67
CA MET A 35 5.63 15.53 17.36
C MET A 35 5.65 14.57 18.56
N LYS A 36 5.57 15.09 19.80
CA LYS A 36 5.61 14.30 21.03
C LYS A 36 4.22 14.25 21.66
N ASN A 37 3.48 13.19 21.36
CA ASN A 37 2.21 12.85 21.99
C ASN A 37 2.37 11.49 22.70
N VAL A 38 2.72 11.51 23.99
CA VAL A 38 3.12 10.29 24.75
C VAL A 38 1.97 9.70 25.57
N ALA A 39 0.76 10.26 25.47
CA ALA A 39 -0.40 9.80 26.23
C ALA A 39 -1.50 9.26 25.31
N GLY A 40 -2.00 8.07 25.63
CA GLY A 40 -3.19 7.47 25.02
C GLY A 40 -2.93 6.58 23.80
N TYR A 41 -4.02 6.08 23.22
CA TYR A 41 -3.99 5.25 22.02
C TYR A 41 -3.85 6.11 20.75
N ASP A 42 -3.11 5.61 19.76
CA ASP A 42 -2.89 6.31 18.49
C ASP A 42 -4.09 6.16 17.54
N VAL A 43 -5.22 6.76 17.93
CA VAL A 43 -6.46 6.77 17.14
C VAL A 43 -6.25 7.53 15.82
N SER A 44 -5.41 8.57 15.82
CA SER A 44 -5.14 9.37 14.63
C SER A 44 -4.62 8.53 13.46
N ARG A 45 -3.70 7.59 13.73
CA ARG A 45 -3.18 6.66 12.71
C ARG A 45 -4.12 5.50 12.42
N LEU A 46 -4.94 5.07 13.39
CA LEU A 46 -5.97 4.03 13.19
C LEU A 46 -6.99 4.45 12.13
N LEU A 47 -7.39 5.72 12.12
CA LEU A 47 -8.39 6.23 11.18
C LEU A 47 -7.91 6.17 9.72
N ALA A 48 -6.61 6.25 9.48
CA ALA A 48 -6.04 6.13 8.15
C ALA A 48 -6.16 4.69 7.62
N GLY A 49 -7.10 4.49 6.69
CA GLY A 49 -7.45 3.17 6.16
C GLY A 49 -8.69 2.54 6.80
N SER A 50 -9.38 3.25 7.70
CA SER A 50 -10.67 2.82 8.28
C SER A 50 -11.84 2.88 7.28
N LEU A 51 -11.64 3.50 6.12
CA LEU A 51 -12.65 3.68 5.08
C LEU A 51 -13.95 4.34 5.61
N GLY A 52 -13.80 5.25 6.57
CA GLY A 52 -14.91 5.99 7.18
C GLY A 52 -15.75 5.18 8.16
N THR A 53 -15.44 3.90 8.40
CA THR A 53 -16.26 3.02 9.28
C THR A 53 -16.23 3.40 10.75
N LEU A 54 -15.24 4.18 11.18
CA LEU A 54 -15.06 4.58 12.58
C LEU A 54 -15.53 6.02 12.85
N GLY A 55 -15.96 6.77 11.83
CA GLY A 55 -16.37 8.15 12.03
C GLY A 55 -16.13 9.05 10.84
N LEU A 56 -16.72 10.25 10.92
CA LEU A 56 -16.57 11.29 9.92
C LEU A 56 -15.34 12.13 10.24
N LEU A 57 -14.36 12.16 9.34
CA LEU A 57 -13.20 13.04 9.46
C LEU A 57 -13.62 14.49 9.19
N LEU A 58 -13.28 15.39 10.10
CA LEU A 58 -13.54 16.84 9.96
C LEU A 58 -12.25 17.56 9.55
N ASP A 59 -11.15 17.26 10.23
CA ASP A 59 -9.86 17.90 9.99
C ASP A 59 -8.73 16.88 10.18
N VAL A 60 -7.67 17.01 9.38
CA VAL A 60 -6.47 16.17 9.48
C VAL A 60 -5.25 17.07 9.48
N SER A 61 -4.40 16.94 10.50
CA SER A 61 -3.08 17.56 10.54
C SER A 61 -2.05 16.56 10.02
N LEU A 62 -1.32 16.95 8.97
CA LEU A 62 -0.29 16.13 8.35
C LEU A 62 1.08 16.78 8.55
N LYS A 63 2.10 15.95 8.83
CA LYS A 63 3.48 16.38 8.65
C LYS A 63 3.80 16.40 7.15
N VAL A 64 4.65 17.31 6.73
CA VAL A 64 5.19 17.35 5.36
C VAL A 64 6.69 17.10 5.41
N LEU A 65 7.21 16.47 4.36
CA LEU A 65 8.65 16.26 4.18
C LEU A 65 9.13 17.12 3.01
N PRO A 66 10.39 17.60 3.05
CA PRO A 66 10.96 18.31 1.92
C PRO A 66 10.98 17.41 0.68
N LEU A 67 10.81 18.04 -0.48
CA LEU A 67 11.02 17.35 -1.76
C LEU A 67 12.52 16.99 -1.90
N PRO A 68 12.85 15.83 -2.48
CA PRO A 68 14.23 15.52 -2.81
C PRO A 68 14.75 16.51 -3.86
N ALA A 69 16.03 16.86 -3.74
CA ALA A 69 16.67 17.81 -4.67
C ALA A 69 16.86 17.21 -6.07
N GLU A 70 17.06 15.90 -6.18
CA GLU A 70 17.19 15.18 -7.44
C GLU A 70 16.47 13.82 -7.36
N GLU A 71 15.83 13.44 -8.47
CA GLU A 71 15.32 12.09 -8.69
C GLU A 71 15.85 11.53 -10.01
N LEU A 72 16.31 10.29 -9.98
CA LEU A 72 16.77 9.56 -11.17
C LEU A 72 16.12 8.19 -11.19
N THR A 73 15.69 7.74 -12.37
CA THR A 73 15.12 6.41 -12.54
C THR A 73 15.98 5.58 -13.48
N LEU A 74 16.24 4.33 -13.07
CA LEU A 74 17.09 3.38 -13.78
C LEU A 74 16.28 2.12 -14.12
N ARG A 75 16.55 1.52 -15.27
CA ARG A 75 15.99 0.24 -15.71
C ARG A 75 17.07 -0.83 -15.84
N PHE A 76 16.66 -2.05 -15.55
CA PHE A 76 17.49 -3.26 -15.65
C PHE A 76 16.63 -4.38 -16.24
N GLU A 77 17.11 -5.01 -17.30
CA GLU A 77 16.55 -6.28 -17.78
C GLU A 77 16.93 -7.39 -16.79
N ARG A 78 15.93 -8.00 -16.15
CA ARG A 78 16.08 -9.05 -15.15
C ARG A 78 14.85 -9.93 -15.15
N ASN A 79 15.01 -11.24 -15.00
CA ASN A 79 13.87 -12.09 -14.66
C ASN A 79 13.32 -11.75 -13.26
N GLU A 80 12.15 -12.28 -12.93
CA GLU A 80 11.44 -11.99 -11.67
C GLU A 80 12.29 -12.30 -10.43
N SER A 81 12.90 -13.49 -10.38
CA SER A 81 13.70 -13.92 -9.23
C SER A 81 14.92 -13.03 -9.02
N ASP A 82 15.63 -12.68 -10.09
CA ASP A 82 16.81 -11.82 -10.03
C ASP A 82 16.45 -10.37 -9.67
N ALA A 83 15.29 -9.90 -10.12
CA ALA A 83 14.77 -8.59 -9.75
C ALA A 83 14.43 -8.52 -8.26
N ILE A 84 13.74 -9.53 -7.73
CA ILE A 84 13.42 -9.63 -6.29
C ILE A 84 14.70 -9.72 -5.46
N ALA A 85 15.66 -10.55 -5.86
CA ALA A 85 16.95 -10.67 -5.18
C ALA A 85 17.71 -9.33 -5.18
N ALA A 86 17.77 -8.64 -6.32
CA ALA A 86 18.42 -7.33 -6.43
C ALA A 86 17.75 -6.28 -5.53
N MET A 87 16.42 -6.19 -5.56
CA MET A 87 15.67 -5.26 -4.71
C MET A 87 15.91 -5.50 -3.22
N ASN A 88 15.87 -6.75 -2.77
CA ASN A 88 16.13 -7.11 -1.37
C ASN A 88 17.58 -6.81 -0.97
N HIS A 89 18.55 -7.10 -1.85
CA HIS A 89 19.95 -6.76 -1.61
C HIS A 89 20.17 -5.26 -1.49
N TRP A 90 19.66 -4.48 -2.44
CA TRP A 90 19.82 -3.03 -2.48
C TRP A 90 19.10 -2.32 -1.32
N ALA A 91 18.02 -2.89 -0.78
CA ALA A 91 17.35 -2.36 0.40
C ALA A 91 18.24 -2.37 1.66
N MET A 92 19.28 -3.21 1.70
CA MET A 92 20.26 -3.26 2.79
C MET A 92 21.44 -2.30 2.60
N LEU A 93 21.51 -1.63 1.45
CA LEU A 93 22.59 -0.71 1.10
C LEU A 93 22.12 0.75 1.19
N PRO A 94 23.03 1.72 1.42
CA PRO A 94 22.70 3.14 1.51
C PRO A 94 22.47 3.78 0.12
N LEU A 95 21.56 3.24 -0.68
CA LEU A 95 21.41 3.58 -2.10
C LEU A 95 20.37 4.67 -2.41
N SER A 96 19.86 5.40 -1.42
CA SER A 96 18.85 6.46 -1.64
C SER A 96 17.64 5.99 -2.49
N LEU A 97 17.31 4.70 -2.40
CA LEU A 97 16.15 4.13 -3.09
C LEU A 97 14.86 4.76 -2.56
N SER A 98 13.95 5.05 -3.47
CA SER A 98 12.66 5.68 -3.16
C SER A 98 11.47 5.05 -3.86
N ALA A 99 11.68 4.14 -4.81
CA ALA A 99 10.65 3.27 -5.38
C ALA A 99 11.29 2.11 -6.14
N THR A 100 10.58 0.99 -6.21
CA THR A 100 10.90 -0.12 -7.09
C THR A 100 9.63 -0.64 -7.76
N CYS A 101 9.75 -1.06 -9.01
CA CYS A 101 8.69 -1.67 -9.79
C CYS A 101 9.31 -2.69 -10.73
N TYR A 102 8.94 -3.96 -10.59
CA TYR A 102 9.24 -5.01 -11.56
C TYR A 102 7.99 -5.35 -12.35
N HIS A 103 8.11 -5.41 -13.68
CA HIS A 103 7.06 -5.87 -14.57
C HIS A 103 7.69 -6.36 -15.88
N ASP A 104 7.25 -7.53 -16.35
CA ASP A 104 7.57 -8.08 -17.67
C ASP A 104 9.07 -8.09 -18.01
N GLY A 105 9.90 -8.70 -17.14
CA GLY A 105 11.34 -8.81 -17.36
C GLY A 105 12.14 -7.52 -17.11
N VAL A 106 11.49 -6.45 -16.63
CA VAL A 106 12.15 -5.16 -16.39
C VAL A 106 11.99 -4.72 -14.94
N LEU A 107 13.11 -4.53 -14.25
CA LEU A 107 13.19 -3.86 -12.95
C LEU A 107 13.45 -2.36 -13.15
N THR A 108 12.50 -1.53 -12.74
CA THR A 108 12.62 -0.07 -12.70
C THR A 108 12.79 0.40 -11.26
N VAL A 109 13.81 1.20 -10.98
CA VAL A 109 14.10 1.73 -9.64
C VAL A 109 14.25 3.24 -9.66
N ARG A 110 13.76 3.92 -8.61
CA ARG A 110 13.93 5.36 -8.43
C ARG A 110 14.88 5.63 -7.28
N LEU A 111 15.82 6.53 -7.54
CA LEU A 111 16.71 7.16 -6.58
C LEU A 111 16.18 8.55 -6.28
N SER A 112 16.18 8.96 -5.01
CA SER A 112 15.78 10.31 -4.61
C SER A 112 16.71 10.83 -3.50
N GLY A 113 17.27 12.01 -3.67
CA GLY A 113 18.12 12.60 -2.63
C GLY A 113 18.93 13.79 -3.11
N ALA A 114 20.09 13.97 -2.49
CA ALA A 114 21.05 14.99 -2.91
C ALA A 114 21.69 14.61 -4.26
N PRO A 115 21.98 15.59 -5.14
CA PRO A 115 22.54 15.32 -6.47
C PRO A 115 23.79 14.43 -6.47
N ALA A 116 24.73 14.67 -5.54
CA ALA A 116 25.95 13.88 -5.43
C ALA A 116 25.68 12.41 -5.04
N ALA A 117 24.71 12.17 -4.16
CA ALA A 117 24.33 10.82 -3.74
C ALA A 117 23.67 10.05 -4.89
N VAL A 118 22.74 10.68 -5.61
CA VAL A 118 22.07 10.07 -6.77
C VAL A 118 23.08 9.71 -7.85
N ARG A 119 24.01 10.62 -8.20
CA ARG A 119 25.09 10.34 -9.17
C ARG A 119 26.00 9.20 -8.72
N SER A 120 26.40 9.17 -7.45
CA SER A 120 27.27 8.11 -6.91
C SER A 120 26.58 6.74 -6.99
N VAL A 121 25.29 6.66 -6.66
CA VAL A 121 24.53 5.41 -6.75
C VAL A 121 24.35 4.96 -8.19
N ARG A 122 24.06 5.89 -9.11
CA ARG A 122 24.00 5.58 -10.56
C ARG A 122 25.30 4.94 -11.05
N GLN A 123 26.46 5.50 -10.70
CA GLN A 123 27.76 4.96 -11.12
C GLN A 123 28.00 3.54 -10.59
N LYS A 124 27.48 3.22 -9.40
CA LYS A 124 27.60 1.89 -8.79
C LYS A 124 26.64 0.86 -9.38
N LEU A 125 25.38 1.25 -9.60
CA LEU A 125 24.33 0.34 -10.06
C LEU A 125 24.32 0.17 -11.59
N GLY A 126 24.72 1.18 -12.35
CA GLY A 126 24.54 1.22 -13.80
C GLY A 126 23.07 1.34 -14.19
N GLY A 127 22.67 0.62 -15.24
CA GLY A 127 21.29 0.61 -15.77
C GLY A 127 20.99 1.78 -16.69
N ASP A 128 19.92 1.63 -17.45
CA ASP A 128 19.51 2.62 -18.45
C ASP A 128 18.65 3.71 -17.81
N ILE A 129 18.94 4.96 -18.15
CA ILE A 129 18.15 6.09 -17.64
C ILE A 129 16.78 6.05 -18.30
N VAL A 130 15.74 6.19 -17.49
CA VAL A 130 14.37 6.36 -17.98
C VAL A 130 14.09 7.85 -18.17
N GLU A 131 13.98 8.26 -19.43
CA GLU A 131 13.45 9.59 -19.78
C GLU A 131 11.98 9.70 -19.35
N HIS A 132 11.55 10.92 -18.98
CA HIS A 132 10.18 11.19 -18.53
C HIS A 132 9.67 10.24 -17.43
N ALA A 133 10.57 9.77 -16.55
CA ALA A 133 10.25 8.78 -15.52
C ALA A 133 9.08 9.18 -14.58
N GLN A 134 8.79 10.47 -14.44
CA GLN A 134 7.65 10.94 -13.67
C GLN A 134 6.32 10.41 -14.21
N ASP A 135 6.18 10.27 -15.53
CA ASP A 135 4.99 9.71 -16.16
C ASP A 135 4.83 8.23 -15.84
N PHE A 136 5.93 7.47 -15.92
CA PHE A 136 5.94 6.06 -15.51
C PHE A 136 5.51 5.91 -14.04
N TRP A 137 6.13 6.65 -13.12
CA TRP A 137 5.82 6.52 -11.69
C TRP A 137 4.43 7.03 -11.32
N ARG A 138 3.91 8.04 -12.03
CA ARG A 138 2.51 8.47 -11.92
C ARG A 138 1.59 7.36 -12.43
N GLY A 139 1.91 6.76 -13.57
CA GLY A 139 1.15 5.65 -14.14
C GLY A 139 1.05 4.45 -13.19
N VAL A 140 2.15 4.08 -12.54
CA VAL A 140 2.14 3.02 -11.52
C VAL A 140 1.33 3.44 -10.29
N ARG A 141 1.56 4.65 -9.77
CA ARG A 141 0.91 5.14 -8.54
C ARG A 141 -0.61 5.28 -8.68
N GLU A 142 -1.07 5.83 -9.80
CA GLU A 142 -2.48 6.11 -10.09
C GLU A 142 -3.16 4.94 -10.85
N GLN A 143 -2.47 3.80 -11.00
CA GLN A 143 -2.97 2.62 -11.72
C GLN A 143 -3.39 2.90 -13.16
N GLN A 144 -2.67 3.81 -13.84
CA GLN A 144 -2.85 4.17 -15.25
C GLN A 144 -1.84 3.45 -16.17
N HIS A 145 -0.82 2.77 -15.63
CA HIS A 145 0.09 1.94 -16.42
C HIS A 145 -0.67 0.83 -17.16
N ALA A 146 -0.20 0.44 -18.35
CA ALA A 146 -0.85 -0.54 -19.23
C ALA A 146 -1.25 -1.85 -18.51
N PHE A 147 -0.37 -2.37 -17.66
CA PHE A 147 -0.65 -3.52 -16.76
C PHE A 147 -1.99 -3.45 -16.00
N PHE A 148 -2.50 -2.26 -15.68
CA PHE A 148 -3.75 -2.08 -14.93
C PHE A 148 -5.00 -1.89 -15.81
N GLN A 149 -4.85 -1.87 -17.14
CA GLN A 149 -5.93 -1.51 -18.08
C GLN A 149 -6.63 -2.71 -18.75
N ASP A 150 -6.23 -3.94 -18.43
CA ASP A 150 -6.71 -5.14 -19.12
C ASP A 150 -8.16 -5.57 -18.80
N GLY A 151 -8.90 -4.78 -18.02
CA GLY A 151 -10.31 -5.07 -17.74
C GLY A 151 -10.55 -6.41 -17.05
N ALA A 152 -9.57 -6.94 -16.30
CA ALA A 152 -9.69 -8.16 -15.52
C ALA A 152 -9.62 -7.86 -14.01
N SER A 153 -9.93 -8.86 -13.18
CA SER A 153 -9.93 -8.69 -11.72
C SER A 153 -8.51 -8.45 -11.22
N LEU A 154 -8.34 -7.36 -10.47
CA LEU A 154 -7.06 -6.90 -9.95
C LEU A 154 -6.97 -7.18 -8.45
N TRP A 155 -5.95 -7.95 -8.09
CA TRP A 155 -5.63 -8.32 -6.73
C TRP A 155 -4.39 -7.59 -6.25
N ARG A 156 -4.42 -7.18 -4.99
CA ARG A 156 -3.27 -6.64 -4.27
C ARG A 156 -2.82 -7.64 -3.21
N LEU A 157 -1.68 -8.26 -3.46
CA LEU A 157 -1.07 -9.24 -2.56
C LEU A 157 -0.03 -8.53 -1.69
N ALA A 158 -0.14 -8.69 -0.38
CA ALA A 158 0.91 -8.33 0.57
C ALA A 158 1.59 -9.62 1.02
N LEU A 159 2.88 -9.76 0.76
CA LEU A 159 3.66 -10.97 0.99
C LEU A 159 4.99 -10.61 1.67
N PRO A 160 5.66 -11.57 2.34
CA PRO A 160 7.09 -11.45 2.60
C PRO A 160 7.84 -11.13 1.29
N SER A 161 8.83 -10.23 1.32
CA SER A 161 9.54 -9.79 0.11
C SER A 161 10.32 -10.91 -0.58
N THR A 162 10.57 -12.00 0.13
CA THR A 162 11.26 -13.22 -0.33
C THR A 162 10.30 -14.37 -0.66
N ALA A 163 8.98 -14.14 -0.62
CA ALA A 163 8.02 -15.19 -0.93
C ALA A 163 8.26 -15.76 -2.35
N PRO A 164 8.03 -17.07 -2.58
CA PRO A 164 8.11 -17.67 -3.91
C PRO A 164 7.24 -16.96 -4.95
N ALA A 165 7.52 -17.20 -6.23
CA ALA A 165 6.71 -16.69 -7.33
C ALA A 165 5.24 -17.12 -7.18
N VAL A 166 4.32 -16.20 -7.45
CA VAL A 166 2.89 -16.51 -7.53
C VAL A 166 2.56 -16.62 -9.02
N PRO A 167 1.84 -17.64 -9.49
CA PRO A 167 1.50 -17.74 -10.90
C PRO A 167 0.60 -16.58 -11.37
N GLY A 168 0.72 -16.22 -12.65
CA GLY A 168 -0.11 -15.21 -13.29
C GLY A 168 0.61 -13.88 -13.53
N ARG A 169 -0.03 -12.99 -14.30
CA ARG A 169 0.57 -11.73 -14.72
C ARG A 169 0.66 -10.75 -13.57
N GLN A 170 1.87 -10.25 -13.29
CA GLN A 170 2.14 -9.43 -12.11
C GLN A 170 2.91 -8.16 -12.38
N MET A 171 2.71 -7.20 -11.47
CA MET A 171 3.59 -6.06 -11.24
C MET A 171 3.99 -6.08 -9.76
N ILE A 172 5.29 -6.01 -9.48
CA ILE A 172 5.85 -6.20 -8.15
C ILE A 172 6.46 -4.88 -7.66
N GLU A 173 6.06 -4.43 -6.49
CA GLU A 173 6.51 -3.19 -5.85
C GLU A 173 7.06 -3.45 -4.44
N TRP A 174 7.60 -2.39 -3.83
CA TRP A 174 8.02 -2.37 -2.42
C TRP A 174 9.03 -3.48 -2.10
N GLY A 175 10.01 -3.62 -2.98
CA GLY A 175 11.06 -4.62 -2.86
C GLY A 175 10.59 -6.08 -2.93
N GLY A 176 9.40 -6.35 -3.47
CA GLY A 176 8.83 -7.70 -3.52
C GLY A 176 7.64 -7.92 -2.57
N ALA A 177 7.44 -7.02 -1.60
CA ALA A 177 6.44 -7.19 -0.56
C ALA A 177 5.00 -6.89 -1.02
N VAL A 178 4.84 -6.22 -2.16
CA VAL A 178 3.53 -6.07 -2.82
C VAL A 178 3.59 -6.60 -4.22
N ARG A 179 2.57 -7.39 -4.57
CA ARG A 179 2.38 -7.88 -5.93
C ARG A 179 0.96 -7.55 -6.36
N TRP A 180 0.83 -6.77 -7.40
CA TRP A 180 -0.41 -6.64 -8.13
C TRP A 180 -0.54 -7.83 -9.06
N LEU A 181 -1.67 -8.52 -9.00
CA LEU A 181 -1.93 -9.72 -9.78
C LEU A 181 -3.23 -9.54 -10.54
N VAL A 182 -3.19 -9.74 -11.85
CA VAL A 182 -4.38 -9.91 -12.67
C VAL A 182 -4.75 -11.40 -12.66
N SER A 183 -5.94 -11.74 -12.16
CA SER A 183 -6.36 -13.13 -12.01
C SER A 183 -7.87 -13.26 -11.81
N ASP A 184 -8.44 -14.25 -12.49
CA ASP A 184 -9.84 -14.70 -12.34
C ASP A 184 -9.95 -15.96 -11.47
N VAL A 185 -8.86 -16.37 -10.80
CA VAL A 185 -8.91 -17.43 -9.79
C VAL A 185 -9.88 -17.02 -8.68
N SER A 186 -10.66 -17.99 -8.20
CA SER A 186 -11.61 -17.75 -7.12
C SER A 186 -10.93 -17.12 -5.89
N ALA A 187 -11.63 -16.19 -5.25
CA ALA A 187 -11.14 -15.46 -4.07
C ALA A 187 -10.65 -16.41 -2.97
N ALA A 188 -11.38 -17.50 -2.72
CA ALA A 188 -11.03 -18.51 -1.73
C ALA A 188 -9.67 -19.18 -2.03
N SER A 189 -9.48 -19.69 -3.25
CA SER A 189 -8.25 -20.39 -3.64
C SER A 189 -7.04 -19.45 -3.63
N LEU A 190 -7.20 -18.21 -4.11
CA LEU A 190 -6.12 -17.24 -4.10
C LEU A 190 -5.73 -16.84 -2.67
N ARG A 191 -6.71 -16.63 -1.78
CA ARG A 191 -6.45 -16.30 -0.37
C ARG A 191 -5.77 -17.45 0.37
N GLU A 192 -6.19 -18.69 0.14
CA GLU A 192 -5.54 -19.88 0.71
C GLU A 192 -4.08 -19.96 0.29
N ARG A 193 -3.80 -19.85 -1.02
CA ARG A 193 -2.43 -19.85 -1.55
C ARG A 193 -1.57 -18.74 -0.94
N VAL A 194 -2.10 -17.52 -0.88
CA VAL A 194 -1.37 -16.36 -0.35
C VAL A 194 -1.17 -16.47 1.16
N ALA A 195 -2.13 -17.01 1.90
CA ALA A 195 -2.00 -17.29 3.33
C ALA A 195 -0.94 -18.35 3.61
N ALA A 196 -0.83 -19.40 2.79
CA ALA A 196 0.22 -20.40 2.89
C ALA A 196 1.63 -19.82 2.69
N LEU A 197 1.74 -18.68 1.99
CA LEU A 197 2.98 -17.91 1.84
C LEU A 197 3.18 -16.84 2.93
N GLY A 198 2.33 -16.81 3.96
CA GLY A 198 2.37 -15.83 5.05
C GLY A 198 1.85 -14.44 4.67
N GLY A 199 1.08 -14.34 3.58
CA GLY A 199 0.58 -13.08 3.05
C GLY A 199 -0.92 -12.83 3.24
N LYS A 200 -1.39 -11.74 2.64
CA LYS A 200 -2.81 -11.36 2.56
C LYS A 200 -3.16 -10.92 1.13
N ALA A 201 -4.34 -11.30 0.66
CA ALA A 201 -4.85 -10.96 -0.67
C ALA A 201 -6.10 -10.07 -0.54
N THR A 202 -6.06 -8.88 -1.14
CA THR A 202 -7.21 -7.96 -1.23
C THR A 202 -7.65 -7.85 -2.69
N LEU A 203 -8.92 -8.09 -2.97
CA LEU A 203 -9.53 -7.80 -4.27
C LEU A 203 -9.65 -6.28 -4.38
N PHE A 204 -8.85 -5.69 -5.25
CA PHE A 204 -8.75 -4.23 -5.37
C PHE A 204 -9.73 -3.69 -6.41
N ARG A 205 -9.92 -4.42 -7.51
CA ARG A 205 -10.90 -4.14 -8.55
C ARG A 205 -11.49 -5.46 -9.04
N SER A 206 -12.80 -5.54 -9.17
CA SER A 206 -13.49 -6.69 -9.75
C SER A 206 -14.12 -6.30 -11.08
N VAL A 207 -14.21 -7.25 -12.00
CA VAL A 207 -15.02 -7.11 -13.22
C VAL A 207 -16.41 -7.74 -13.11
N GLU A 208 -16.62 -8.66 -12.18
CA GLU A 208 -17.89 -9.37 -12.01
C GLU A 208 -18.79 -8.74 -10.92
N ALA A 209 -18.65 -7.44 -10.63
CA ALA A 209 -19.45 -6.81 -9.57
C ALA A 209 -20.93 -6.67 -10.00
N SER A 210 -21.66 -7.79 -9.95
CA SER A 210 -23.12 -7.77 -9.84
C SER A 210 -23.43 -7.16 -8.46
N PRO A 211 -24.29 -6.12 -8.36
CA PRO A 211 -24.59 -5.43 -7.11
C PRO A 211 -25.10 -6.32 -5.96
N GLU A 212 -25.49 -7.56 -6.27
CA GLU A 212 -26.11 -8.53 -5.37
C GLU A 212 -25.15 -9.60 -4.82
N ALA A 213 -23.90 -9.66 -5.30
CA ALA A 213 -22.92 -10.61 -4.77
C ALA A 213 -22.32 -10.09 -3.46
N ASN A 214 -22.29 -10.93 -2.41
CA ASN A 214 -21.61 -10.64 -1.13
C ASN A 214 -20.17 -10.14 -1.38
N TRP A 215 -20.01 -8.82 -1.39
CA TRP A 215 -18.77 -8.16 -1.74
C TRP A 215 -17.79 -8.22 -0.57
N GLU A 216 -16.87 -9.18 -0.61
CA GLU A 216 -15.83 -9.34 0.40
C GLU A 216 -14.45 -9.06 -0.22
N PRO A 217 -13.97 -7.81 -0.27
CA PRO A 217 -12.71 -7.50 -0.94
C PRO A 217 -11.49 -7.84 -0.08
N PHE A 218 -11.60 -7.75 1.24
CA PHE A 218 -10.46 -7.91 2.14
C PHE A 218 -10.14 -9.37 2.45
N HIS A 219 -8.88 -9.62 2.80
CA HIS A 219 -8.49 -10.91 3.32
C HIS A 219 -9.22 -11.16 4.67
N PRO A 220 -9.78 -12.37 4.90
CA PRO A 220 -10.46 -12.71 6.14
C PRO A 220 -9.62 -12.42 7.38
N LEU A 221 -10.28 -11.96 8.44
CA LEU A 221 -9.65 -11.76 9.74
C LEU A 221 -9.69 -13.05 10.55
N SER A 222 -8.70 -13.24 11.42
CA SER A 222 -8.84 -14.25 12.46
C SER A 222 -9.95 -13.82 13.45
N PRO A 223 -10.61 -14.77 14.14
CA PRO A 223 -11.69 -14.45 15.07
C PRO A 223 -11.30 -13.41 16.14
N ALA A 224 -10.08 -13.51 16.68
CA ALA A 224 -9.58 -12.57 17.67
C ALA A 224 -9.43 -11.13 17.12
N VAL A 225 -8.94 -10.99 15.88
CA VAL A 225 -8.79 -9.67 15.23
C VAL A 225 -10.16 -9.10 14.87
N LEU A 226 -11.09 -9.93 14.40
CA LEU A 226 -12.47 -9.50 14.13
C LEU A 226 -13.15 -8.95 15.39
N GLN A 227 -12.98 -9.60 16.54
CA GLN A 227 -13.52 -9.10 17.82
C GLN A 227 -12.97 -7.72 18.19
N VAL A 228 -11.68 -7.46 17.93
CA VAL A 228 -11.09 -6.13 18.15
C VAL A 228 -11.73 -5.09 17.22
N HIS A 229 -11.90 -5.41 15.94
CA HIS A 229 -12.58 -4.53 14.99
C HIS A 229 -14.02 -4.22 15.43
N GLN A 230 -14.78 -5.22 15.87
CA GLN A 230 -16.16 -5.03 16.35
C GLN A 230 -16.24 -4.18 17.63
N ARG A 231 -15.27 -4.32 18.54
CA ARG A 231 -15.22 -3.50 19.76
C ARG A 231 -14.88 -2.05 19.44
N LEU A 232 -13.93 -1.82 18.53
CA LEU A 232 -13.61 -0.47 18.04
C LEU A 232 -14.82 0.15 17.34
N LYS A 233 -15.46 -0.57 16.42
CA LYS A 233 -16.67 -0.13 15.73
C LYS A 233 -17.77 0.27 16.71
N ARG A 234 -18.07 -0.58 17.69
CA ARG A 234 -19.07 -0.27 18.75
C ARG A 234 -18.69 0.93 19.61
N SER A 235 -17.40 1.15 19.86
CA SER A 235 -16.95 2.28 20.66
C SER A 235 -17.10 3.62 19.94
N PHE A 236 -16.79 3.65 18.64
CA PHE A 236 -16.84 4.88 17.83
C PHE A 236 -18.17 5.09 17.12
N ASP A 237 -18.90 4.03 16.80
CA ASP A 237 -20.15 4.07 16.06
C ASP A 237 -21.13 3.02 16.61
N PRO A 238 -21.68 3.25 17.82
CA PRO A 238 -22.57 2.31 18.50
C PRO A 238 -23.90 2.08 17.79
N HIS A 239 -24.27 2.97 16.86
CA HIS A 239 -25.52 2.90 16.09
C HIS A 239 -25.31 2.37 14.67
N SER A 240 -24.08 1.94 14.33
CA SER A 240 -23.72 1.40 13.01
C SER A 240 -24.10 2.30 11.83
N ILE A 241 -23.93 3.62 11.99
CA ILE A 241 -24.28 4.63 11.00
C ILE A 241 -23.24 4.69 9.88
N PHE A 242 -21.96 4.52 10.22
CA PHE A 242 -20.88 4.77 9.28
C PHE A 242 -20.47 3.52 8.52
N ASN A 243 -20.72 3.56 7.20
CA ASN A 243 -20.26 2.59 6.21
C ASN A 243 -20.38 1.11 6.65
N PRO A 244 -21.58 0.65 7.09
CA PRO A 244 -21.79 -0.73 7.52
C PRO A 244 -21.42 -1.71 6.40
N GLY A 245 -20.77 -2.82 6.75
CA GLY A 245 -20.35 -3.84 5.77
C GLY A 245 -19.23 -3.41 4.80
N ARG A 246 -18.72 -2.16 4.87
CA ARG A 246 -17.75 -1.64 3.88
C ARG A 246 -16.41 -2.38 3.89
N MET A 247 -15.98 -2.85 5.06
CA MET A 247 -14.75 -3.63 5.22
C MET A 247 -15.05 -5.11 5.36
N TYR A 248 -15.89 -5.47 6.32
CA TYR A 248 -16.26 -6.85 6.59
C TYR A 248 -17.77 -6.85 6.86
N PRO A 249 -18.54 -7.85 6.38
CA PRO A 249 -19.98 -7.93 6.60
C PRO A 249 -20.39 -7.88 8.08
N GLU A 250 -19.49 -8.30 8.98
CA GLU A 250 -19.71 -8.37 10.42
C GLU A 250 -19.44 -7.04 11.17
N LEU A 251 -19.18 -5.94 10.46
CA LEU A 251 -18.89 -4.59 11.01
C LEU A 251 -19.93 -3.51 10.67
#